data_AF-A0A959F410-F1
#
_entry.id   AF-A0A959F410-F1
#
_cell.length_a   1.000
_cell.length_b   1.000
_cell.length_c   1.000
_cell.angle_alpha   90.00
_cell.angle_beta   90.00
_cell.angle_gamma   90.00
#
_symmetry.space_group_name_H-M   'P 1'
#
loop_
_entity.id
_entity.type
_entity.pdbx_description
1 polymer ?
#
loop_
_entity_poly.entity_id
_entity_poly.type
_entity_poly.pdbx_seq_one_letter_code
_entity_poly.pdbx_strand_id
1 'polypeptide(L)'
;RLVIRLLYDIYRKGAQRDSDQDPATITDGVILEYLSIDGVEADLSNPRHARRRGTNFLLDLPDPLPPGDSLSLVVKWSQQIPPNDGRIGTCDSTSAFSGYFYPQIAV
;
A
#
# COMPACT_ATOMS: atom_id res chain seq x y z
N ARG A 1 -11.41 7.47 10.13
CA ARG A 1 -10.83 6.83 8.94
C ARG A 1 -9.33 6.96 9.00
N LEU A 2 -8.62 5.86 8.84
CA LEU A 2 -7.17 5.84 8.67
C LEU A 2 -6.86 5.73 7.18
N VAL A 3 -5.83 6.44 6.73
CA VAL A 3 -5.34 6.33 5.35
C VAL A 3 -3.93 5.77 5.39
N ILE A 4 -3.72 4.68 4.68
CA ILE A 4 -2.43 4.00 4.56
C ILE A 4 -1.97 4.17 3.11
N ARG A 5 -0.80 4.73 2.91
CA ARG A 5 -0.19 4.91 1.60
C ARG A 5 0.55 3.65 1.19
N LEU A 6 0.11 3.06 0.09
CA LEU A 6 0.68 1.91 -0.60
C LEU A 6 1.35 2.43 -1.88
N LEU A 7 2.58 2.93 -1.79
CA LEU A 7 3.22 3.62 -2.92
C LEU A 7 3.39 2.71 -4.15
N TYR A 8 3.64 1.42 -3.95
CA TYR A 8 3.75 0.44 -5.03
C TYR A 8 2.42 0.17 -5.76
N ASP A 9 1.28 0.66 -5.25
CA ASP A 9 0.04 0.64 -6.02
C ASP A 9 0.09 1.61 -7.22
N ILE A 10 1.14 2.44 -7.35
CA ILE A 10 1.44 3.14 -8.60
C ILE A 10 1.71 2.16 -9.75
N TYR A 11 2.13 0.93 -9.46
CA TYR A 11 2.33 -0.13 -10.47
C TYR A 11 1.11 -1.06 -10.57
N ARG A 12 0.12 -0.94 -9.69
CA ARG A 12 -1.03 -1.84 -9.65
C ARG A 12 -1.87 -1.76 -10.92
N LYS A 13 -2.21 -2.91 -11.50
CA LYS A 13 -3.10 -2.99 -12.65
C LYS A 13 -4.42 -2.23 -12.39
N GLY A 14 -4.81 -1.37 -13.33
CA GLY A 14 -6.03 -0.56 -13.24
C GLY A 14 -6.00 0.59 -12.22
N ALA A 15 -4.87 0.86 -11.56
CA ALA A 15 -4.74 2.04 -10.70
C ALA A 15 -4.86 3.34 -11.51
N GLN A 16 -5.52 4.33 -10.91
CA GLN A 16 -5.58 5.69 -11.45
C GLN A 16 -4.21 6.36 -11.31
N ARG A 17 -3.73 6.96 -12.40
CA ARG A 17 -2.42 7.63 -12.50
C ARG A 17 -2.59 8.90 -13.30
N ASP A 18 -1.68 9.85 -13.10
CA ASP A 18 -1.61 11.10 -13.88
C ASP A 18 -0.82 10.93 -15.19
N SER A 19 0.08 9.94 -15.24
CA SER A 19 0.85 9.57 -16.42
C SER A 19 0.78 8.08 -16.69
N ASP A 20 1.00 7.72 -17.95
CA ASP A 20 1.19 6.33 -18.34
C ASP A 20 2.44 5.75 -17.68
N GLN A 21 2.41 4.43 -17.49
CA GLN A 21 3.53 3.64 -16.97
C GLN A 21 3.93 2.64 -18.04
N ASP A 22 5.22 2.29 -18.07
CA ASP A 22 5.71 1.20 -18.91
C ASP A 22 4.91 -0.07 -18.59
N PRO A 23 4.28 -0.74 -19.57
CA PRO A 23 3.57 -2.00 -19.35
C PRO A 23 4.40 -3.05 -18.62
N ALA A 24 5.73 -3.05 -18.78
CA ALA A 24 6.66 -3.96 -18.11
C ALA A 24 6.77 -3.73 -16.59
N THR A 25 6.39 -2.55 -16.08
CA THR A 25 6.41 -2.24 -14.65
C THR A 25 5.08 -2.54 -13.97
N ILE A 26 4.02 -2.89 -14.72
CA ILE A 26 2.69 -3.15 -14.16
C ILE A 26 2.67 -4.48 -13.38
N THR A 27 2.21 -4.43 -12.14
CA THR A 27 2.11 -5.56 -11.20
C THR A 27 0.73 -5.59 -10.52
N ASP A 28 0.56 -6.47 -9.53
CA ASP A 28 -0.62 -6.48 -8.65
C ASP A 28 -0.57 -5.40 -7.54
N GLY A 29 0.51 -4.59 -7.51
CA GLY A 29 0.73 -3.58 -6.47
C GLY A 29 1.14 -4.20 -5.15
N VAL A 30 0.75 -3.56 -4.05
CA VAL A 30 0.96 -4.09 -2.69
C VAL A 30 -0.11 -5.13 -2.39
N ILE A 31 0.32 -6.34 -2.06
CA ILE A 31 -0.53 -7.41 -1.55
C ILE A 31 -0.61 -7.25 -0.03
N LEU A 32 -1.80 -6.94 0.49
CA LEU A 32 -2.08 -6.93 1.92
C LEU A 32 -2.57 -8.33 2.31
N GLU A 33 -1.72 -9.09 2.99
CA GLU A 33 -2.00 -10.45 3.42
C GLU A 33 -2.75 -10.48 4.75
N TYR A 34 -2.48 -9.51 5.62
CA TYR A 34 -3.11 -9.37 6.93
C TYR A 34 -3.04 -7.93 7.40
N LEU A 35 -4.08 -7.49 8.09
CA LEU A 35 -4.10 -6.22 8.80
C LEU A 35 -4.92 -6.35 10.07
N SER A 36 -4.42 -5.84 11.20
CA SER A 36 -5.21 -5.69 12.42
C SER A 36 -5.04 -4.34 13.08
N ILE A 37 -6.11 -3.93 13.77
CA ILE A 37 -6.21 -2.72 14.59
C ILE A 37 -6.43 -3.17 16.02
N ASP A 38 -5.51 -2.84 16.93
CA ASP A 38 -5.57 -3.20 18.35
C ASP A 38 -5.83 -4.71 18.59
N GLY A 39 -5.24 -5.55 17.73
CA GLY A 39 -5.35 -7.01 17.80
C GLY A 39 -6.59 -7.60 17.11
N VAL A 40 -7.49 -6.77 16.59
CA VAL A 40 -8.68 -7.22 15.84
C VAL A 40 -8.38 -7.18 14.34
N GLU A 41 -8.52 -8.33 13.68
CA GLU A 41 -8.33 -8.45 12.23
C GLU A 41 -9.36 -7.62 11.46
N ALA A 42 -8.88 -6.85 10.49
CA ALA A 42 -9.72 -6.03 9.63
C ALA A 42 -10.26 -6.87 8.45
N ASP A 43 -11.55 -6.71 8.14
CA ASP A 43 -12.15 -7.29 6.93
C ASP A 43 -11.71 -6.50 5.68
N LEU A 44 -10.66 -7.00 5.03
CA LEU A 44 -10.11 -6.42 3.80
C LEU A 44 -10.97 -6.70 2.55
N SER A 45 -11.96 -7.60 2.65
CA SER A 45 -12.82 -8.00 1.53
C SER A 45 -14.00 -7.06 1.32
N ASN A 46 -14.39 -6.32 2.36
CA ASN A 46 -15.54 -5.42 2.31
C ASN A 46 -15.15 -4.01 1.82
N PRO A 47 -15.56 -3.62 0.59
CA PRO A 47 -15.17 -2.34 -0.01
C PRO A 47 -15.75 -1.10 0.70
N ARG A 48 -16.73 -1.28 1.59
CA ARG A 48 -17.24 -0.17 2.41
C ARG A 48 -16.23 0.24 3.48
N HIS A 49 -15.54 -0.73 4.06
CA HIS A 49 -14.59 -0.53 5.18
C HIS A 49 -13.14 -0.45 4.73
N ALA A 50 -12.77 -1.21 3.70
CA ALA A 50 -11.41 -1.33 3.20
C ALA A 50 -11.40 -1.12 1.68
N ARG A 51 -10.84 0.00 1.20
CA ARG A 51 -10.80 0.26 -0.25
C ARG A 51 -9.57 1.02 -0.70
N ARG A 52 -9.14 0.74 -1.93
CA ARG A 52 -8.04 1.45 -2.59
C ARG A 52 -8.56 2.61 -3.44
N ARG A 53 -7.85 3.74 -3.41
CA ARG A 53 -8.01 4.90 -4.30
C ARG A 53 -6.63 5.39 -4.73
N GLY A 54 -6.21 4.99 -5.94
CA GLY A 54 -4.83 5.17 -6.38
C GLY A 54 -3.87 4.43 -5.44
N THR A 55 -2.88 5.15 -4.90
CA THR A 55 -1.92 4.65 -3.90
C THR A 55 -2.40 4.76 -2.45
N ASN A 56 -3.61 5.25 -2.21
CA ASN A 56 -4.16 5.33 -0.86
C ASN A 56 -5.08 4.15 -0.59
N PHE A 57 -4.83 3.44 0.49
CA PHE A 57 -5.73 2.46 1.08
C PHE A 57 -6.48 3.13 2.24
N LEU A 58 -7.80 3.20 2.10
CA LEU A 58 -8.71 3.79 3.09
C LEU A 58 -9.26 2.67 3.95
N LEU A 59 -9.04 2.80 5.25
CA LEU A 59 -9.50 1.86 6.26
C LEU A 59 -10.39 2.58 7.27
N ASP A 60 -11.62 2.09 7.42
CA ASP A 60 -12.50 2.53 8.50
C ASP A 60 -11.99 1.95 9.83
N LEU A 61 -11.88 2.80 10.84
CA LEU A 61 -11.57 2.37 12.20
C LEU A 61 -12.89 2.03 12.89
N PRO A 62 -12.98 0.90 13.63
CA PRO A 62 -14.17 0.58 14.42
C PRO A 62 -14.52 1.70 15.39
N ASP A 63 -13.50 2.22 16.08
CA ASP A 63 -13.59 3.35 16.98
C ASP A 63 -12.81 4.55 16.43
N PRO A 64 -13.34 5.78 16.51
CA PRO A 64 -12.60 6.98 16.14
C PRO A 64 -11.35 7.14 17.00
N LEU A 65 -10.20 7.44 16.39
CA LEU A 65 -8.96 7.77 17.10
C LEU A 65 -8.93 9.27 17.44
N PRO A 66 -9.07 9.68 18.72
CA PRO A 66 -9.05 11.08 19.11
C PRO A 66 -7.65 11.73 18.98
N PRO A 67 -7.57 13.07 18.92
CA PRO A 67 -6.28 13.76 18.93
C PRO A 67 -5.45 13.42 20.18
N GLY A 68 -4.17 13.10 19.98
CA GLY A 68 -3.24 12.74 21.06
C GLY A 68 -3.32 11.28 21.51
N ASP A 69 -4.25 10.50 20.97
CA ASP A 69 -4.35 9.07 21.24
C ASP A 69 -3.47 8.24 20.29
N SER A 70 -3.39 6.94 20.52
CA SER A 70 -2.61 5.99 19.72
C SER A 70 -3.34 4.67 19.54
N LEU A 71 -3.09 4.02 18.40
CA LEU A 71 -3.55 2.65 18.15
C LEU A 71 -2.38 1.79 17.65
N SER A 72 -2.50 0.48 17.80
CA SER A 72 -1.57 -0.49 17.24
C SER A 72 -2.07 -1.00 15.89
N LEU A 73 -1.25 -0.86 14.85
CA LEU A 73 -1.53 -1.39 13.53
C LEU A 73 -0.49 -2.47 13.19
N VAL A 74 -0.94 -3.68 12.91
CA VAL A 74 -0.08 -4.77 12.41
C VAL A 74 -0.44 -5.04 10.97
N VAL A 75 0.55 -5.01 10.07
CA VAL A 75 0.35 -5.25 8.64
C VAL A 75 1.34 -6.29 8.14
N LYS A 76 0.81 -7.34 7.50
CA LYS A 76 1.60 -8.28 6.70
C LYS A 76 1.37 -7.97 5.24
N TRP A 77 2.46 -7.72 4.51
CA TRP A 77 2.37 -7.29 3.13
C TRP A 77 3.54 -7.84 2.31
N SER A 78 3.32 -7.92 1.01
CA SER A 78 4.34 -8.26 0.02
C SER A 78 4.13 -7.43 -1.24
N GLN A 79 5.19 -7.24 -2.02
CA GLN A 79 5.11 -6.52 -3.30
C GLN A 79 6.22 -7.00 -4.24
N GLN A 80 5.99 -6.90 -5.53
CA GLN A 80 7.00 -7.16 -6.54
C GLN A 80 7.82 -5.88 -6.78
N ILE A 81 9.15 -6.02 -6.83
CA ILE A 81 10.03 -4.94 -7.28
C ILE A 81 9.96 -4.86 -8.81
N PRO A 82 9.55 -3.73 -9.39
CA PRO A 82 9.48 -3.59 -10.84
C PRO A 82 10.89 -3.48 -11.45
N PRO A 83 11.01 -3.61 -12.79
CA PRO A 83 12.17 -3.11 -13.51
C PRO A 83 12.45 -1.64 -13.16
N ASN A 84 13.70 -1.20 -13.31
CA ASN A 84 14.10 0.17 -13.00
C ASN A 84 13.19 1.21 -13.67
N ASP A 85 12.51 2.02 -12.86
CA ASP A 85 11.64 3.11 -13.31
C ASP A 85 12.27 4.51 -13.13
N GLY A 86 13.55 4.56 -12.72
CA GLY A 86 14.30 5.78 -12.42
C GLY A 86 14.22 6.24 -10.96
N ARG A 87 13.31 5.68 -10.16
CA ARG A 87 13.16 5.98 -8.71
C ARG A 87 13.22 4.72 -7.84
N ILE A 88 12.81 3.59 -8.38
CA ILE A 88 12.70 2.29 -7.74
C ILE A 88 12.98 1.22 -8.81
N GLY A 89 13.56 0.09 -8.41
CA GLY A 89 13.55 -1.11 -9.22
C GLY A 89 14.85 -1.88 -9.17
N THR A 90 14.92 -2.93 -9.99
CA THR A 90 16.11 -3.77 -10.14
C THR A 90 17.20 -3.01 -10.90
N CYS A 91 18.39 -2.93 -10.33
CA CYS A 91 19.57 -2.34 -10.98
C CYS A 91 20.28 -3.37 -11.88
N ASP A 92 20.37 -4.61 -11.41
CA ASP A 92 20.87 -5.78 -12.13
C ASP A 92 20.18 -7.08 -11.65
N SER A 93 20.71 -8.26 -11.98
CA SER A 93 20.13 -9.55 -11.60
C SER A 93 20.24 -9.89 -10.11
N THR A 94 21.02 -9.14 -9.34
CA THR A 94 21.35 -9.38 -7.93
C THR A 94 21.09 -8.17 -7.03
N SER A 95 20.86 -6.99 -7.60
CA SER A 95 20.70 -5.75 -6.85
C SER A 95 19.45 -4.97 -7.27
N ALA A 96 18.83 -4.32 -6.28
CA ALA A 96 17.67 -3.46 -6.47
C ALA A 96 17.72 -2.28 -5.51
N PHE A 97 17.08 -1.18 -5.92
CA PHE A 97 16.85 -0.01 -5.08
C PHE A 97 15.36 0.14 -4.77
N SER A 98 15.03 0.28 -3.49
CA SER A 98 13.65 0.50 -3.03
C SER A 98 13.60 1.62 -2.00
N GLY A 99 13.33 2.84 -2.46
CA GLY A 99 13.17 4.01 -1.58
C GLY A 99 11.90 3.98 -0.72
N TYR A 100 10.88 3.23 -1.14
CA TYR A 100 9.55 3.23 -0.52
C TYR A 100 9.07 1.81 -0.25
N PHE A 101 9.67 1.18 0.75
CA PHE A 101 9.59 -0.26 0.93
C PHE A 101 8.45 -0.73 1.84
N TYR A 102 7.54 0.11 2.35
CA TYR A 102 6.50 -0.36 3.28
C TYR A 102 5.24 0.52 3.27
N PRO A 103 4.07 -0.01 3.70
CA PRO A 103 2.86 0.77 3.92
C PRO A 103 3.07 1.88 4.96
N GLN A 104 2.74 3.12 4.61
CA GLN A 104 2.95 4.29 5.48
C GLN A 104 1.63 4.90 5.93
N ILE A 105 1.52 5.36 7.18
CA ILE A 105 0.36 6.16 7.58
C ILE A 105 0.42 7.51 6.84
N ALA A 106 -0.65 7.85 6.13
CA ALA A 106 -0.74 9.12 5.43
C ALA A 106 -1.06 10.24 6.42
N VAL A 107 -0.27 11.31 6.34
CA VAL A 107 -0.53 12.61 6.98
C VAL A 107 -1.47 13.44 6.11
#